data_AF-A0A2A9PBE9-F1
#
_entry.id   AF-A0A2A9PBE9-F1
#
_cell.length_a   1.000
_cell.length_b   1.000
_cell.length_c   1.000
_cell.angle_alpha   90.00
_cell.angle_beta   90.00
_cell.angle_gamma   90.00
#
_symmetry.space_group_name_H-M   'P 1'
#
loop_
_entity.id
_entity.type
_entity.pdbx_description
1 polymer ?
#
loop_
_entity_poly.entity_id
_entity_poly.type
_entity_poly.pdbx_seq_one_letter_code
_entity_poly.pdbx_strand_id
1 'polypeptide(L)'
;MSTWRKKACGVGWARVRGWSFQQPLPSLSTRPTRCPCCIPFNGIPRTINGLVALRRSLPPAVVDNLPTQARRRLDPQNIQSVGARGNHLFSAVYRSLTRPLVDKLSDAHPDLPIYIVGSHYGALLADPPGDVTVATVGHLLTSIVAVACLRAQTGVEPQLLSHVYGLRKCCEKEAWKTDWVAETGQDETAIPWLMGDDGCEWLLKSVDAIAEALGSSSEPQ
;
A
#
# COMPACT_ATOMS: atom_id res chain seq x y z
N MET A 1 4.56 -30.09 -2.68
CA MET A 1 3.53 -29.91 -1.63
C MET A 1 3.86 -30.79 -0.43
N SER A 2 4.76 -30.36 0.45
CA SER A 2 4.93 -30.93 1.79
C SER A 2 6.06 -30.17 2.50
N THR A 3 5.71 -29.29 3.44
CA THR A 3 6.46 -28.92 4.67
C THR A 3 5.91 -27.61 5.26
N TRP A 4 4.62 -27.58 5.60
CA TRP A 4 4.05 -26.52 6.45
C TRP A 4 3.07 -27.13 7.44
N ARG A 5 3.55 -28.08 8.26
CA ARG A 5 2.88 -28.47 9.51
C ARG A 5 3.96 -28.87 10.51
N LYS A 6 3.83 -28.31 11.72
CA LYS A 6 4.63 -28.53 12.95
C LYS A 6 5.87 -27.64 13.10
N LYS A 7 5.64 -26.46 13.69
CA LYS A 7 6.43 -25.87 14.78
C LYS A 7 5.68 -24.67 15.35
N ALA A 8 4.53 -24.95 15.95
CA ALA A 8 3.93 -24.11 16.98
C ALA A 8 4.17 -24.82 18.32
N CYS A 9 4.42 -24.05 19.37
CA CYS A 9 4.79 -24.44 20.73
C CYS A 9 6.28 -24.72 20.98
N GLY A 10 6.94 -23.75 21.61
CA GLY A 10 8.29 -23.87 22.16
C GLY A 10 8.80 -22.50 22.62
N VAL A 11 8.54 -22.17 23.88
CA VAL A 11 8.94 -20.94 24.57
C VAL A 11 10.47 -20.81 24.56
N GLY A 12 10.97 -19.61 24.21
CA GLY A 12 12.38 -19.25 24.30
C GLY A 12 12.55 -17.75 24.20
N TRP A 13 12.55 -17.08 25.36
CA TRP A 13 12.82 -15.66 25.49
C TRP A 13 14.25 -15.35 25.04
N ALA A 14 14.40 -14.69 23.89
CA ALA A 14 15.62 -14.00 23.52
C ALA A 14 15.35 -12.49 23.57
N ARG A 15 15.75 -11.90 24.70
CA ARG A 15 15.75 -10.47 24.96
C ARG A 15 16.74 -9.80 23.99
N VAL A 16 16.26 -9.26 22.87
CA VAL A 16 17.07 -8.34 22.06
C VAL A 16 17.08 -6.99 22.77
N ARG A 17 18.06 -6.79 23.67
CA ARG A 17 18.37 -5.46 24.19
C ARG A 17 19.17 -4.69 23.14
N GLY A 18 18.83 -3.41 22.98
CA GLY A 18 19.76 -2.41 22.49
C GLY A 18 19.48 -1.86 21.10
N TRP A 19 18.27 -1.38 20.83
CA TRP A 19 18.05 -0.41 19.75
C TRP A 19 17.54 0.89 20.37
N SER A 20 18.44 1.85 20.57
CA SER A 20 18.07 3.23 20.86
C SER A 20 17.59 3.88 19.57
N PHE A 21 16.31 4.22 19.48
CA PHE A 21 15.80 5.13 18.46
C PHE A 21 16.32 6.54 18.74
N GLN A 22 17.55 6.83 18.31
CA GLN A 22 18.14 8.17 18.36
C GLN A 22 18.95 8.50 17.10
N GLN A 23 18.68 7.78 16.01
CA GLN A 23 19.05 8.21 14.68
C GLN A 23 17.81 8.90 14.08
N PRO A 24 17.89 10.16 13.63
CA PRO A 24 16.80 10.76 12.89
C PRO A 24 16.54 9.86 11.68
N LEU A 25 15.28 9.49 11.46
CA LEU A 25 14.88 8.87 10.20
C LEU A 25 15.52 9.69 9.07
N PRO A 26 16.31 9.07 8.16
CA PRO A 26 16.82 9.80 7.01
C PRO A 26 15.62 10.46 6.36
N SER A 27 15.75 11.75 6.04
CA SER A 27 14.66 12.60 5.58
C SER A 27 13.94 11.94 4.41
N LEU A 28 12.95 11.08 4.70
CA LEU A 28 11.89 10.80 3.77
C LEU A 28 11.39 12.19 3.41
N SER A 29 11.39 12.50 2.13
CA SER A 29 10.59 13.60 1.60
C SER A 29 9.19 13.44 2.17
N THR A 30 8.92 14.09 3.30
CA THR A 30 7.65 14.07 4.01
C THR A 30 6.74 14.99 3.23
N ARG A 31 6.44 14.60 1.99
CA ARG A 31 5.32 15.16 1.25
C ARG A 31 4.12 14.42 1.78
N PRO A 32 3.37 14.97 2.75
CA PRO A 32 2.26 14.27 3.35
C PRO A 32 1.24 13.91 2.26
N THR A 33 1.19 12.62 1.90
CA THR A 33 0.16 12.09 1.01
C THR A 33 -1.12 11.95 1.81
N ARG A 34 -2.02 12.90 1.61
CA ARG A 34 -3.43 12.69 1.98
C ARG A 34 -4.13 11.84 0.91
N CYS A 35 -3.51 10.71 0.55
CA CYS A 35 -4.01 9.86 -0.50
C CYS A 35 -5.14 8.99 0.05
N PRO A 36 -6.32 8.92 -0.60
CA PRO A 36 -7.38 8.00 -0.19
C PRO A 36 -7.06 6.54 -0.59
N CYS A 37 -5.79 6.17 -0.75
CA CYS A 37 -5.33 4.87 -1.24
C CYS A 37 -5.75 3.68 -0.37
N CYS A 38 -6.19 3.91 0.87
CA CYS A 38 -6.74 2.87 1.74
C CYS A 38 -8.19 2.48 1.39
N ILE A 39 -8.95 3.31 0.65
CA ILE A 39 -10.37 3.06 0.35
C ILE A 39 -10.61 1.69 -0.33
N PRO A 40 -9.84 1.28 -1.36
CA PRO A 40 -10.07 -0.01 -2.02
C PRO A 40 -9.93 -1.22 -1.09
N PHE A 41 -9.22 -1.07 0.03
CA PHE A 41 -8.86 -2.16 0.92
C PHE A 41 -9.62 -2.13 2.26
N ASN A 42 -9.87 -0.94 2.82
CA ASN A 42 -10.50 -0.75 4.12
C ASN A 42 -11.95 -0.21 4.03
N GLY A 43 -12.36 0.22 2.85
CA GLY A 43 -13.62 0.92 2.65
C GLY A 43 -13.57 2.40 3.07
N ILE A 44 -14.61 3.12 2.67
CA ILE A 44 -14.74 4.57 2.87
C ILE A 44 -14.80 4.95 4.37
N PRO A 45 -15.64 4.34 5.22
CA PRO A 45 -15.82 4.80 6.60
C PRO A 45 -14.54 4.76 7.45
N ARG A 46 -13.80 3.63 7.40
CA ARG A 46 -12.54 3.48 8.12
C ARG A 46 -11.48 4.48 7.61
N THR A 47 -11.44 4.71 6.30
CA THR A 47 -10.52 5.68 5.71
C THR A 47 -10.83 7.12 6.16
N ILE A 48 -12.11 7.51 6.23
CA ILE A 48 -12.51 8.82 6.75
C ILE A 48 -12.03 9.00 8.20
N ASN A 49 -12.32 8.03 9.07
CA ASN A 49 -11.92 8.09 10.48
C ASN A 49 -10.39 8.22 10.61
N GLY A 50 -9.64 7.40 9.87
CA GLY A 50 -8.18 7.43 9.86
C GLY A 50 -7.61 8.77 9.39
N LEU A 51 -8.12 9.32 8.28
CA LEU A 51 -7.64 10.60 7.73
C LEU A 51 -8.00 11.81 8.60
N VAL A 52 -9.14 11.77 9.29
CA VAL A 52 -9.53 12.82 10.25
C VAL A 52 -8.65 12.75 11.50
N ALA A 53 -8.44 11.56 12.06
CA ALA A 53 -7.55 11.35 13.21
C ALA A 53 -6.11 11.76 12.88
N LEU A 54 -5.59 11.33 11.73
CA LEU A 54 -4.25 11.71 11.27
C LEU A 54 -4.12 13.22 11.13
N ARG A 55 -5.08 13.93 10.53
CA ARG A 55 -5.00 15.39 10.41
C ARG A 55 -4.93 16.06 11.78
N ARG A 56 -5.68 15.57 12.77
CA ARG A 56 -5.71 16.14 14.13
C ARG A 56 -4.40 15.92 14.90
N SER A 57 -3.66 14.85 14.59
CA SER A 57 -2.39 14.54 15.24
C SER A 57 -1.17 15.19 14.57
N LEU A 58 -1.32 15.80 13.39
CA LEU A 58 -0.22 16.45 12.68
C LEU A 58 0.08 17.84 13.26
N PRO A 59 1.37 18.24 13.36
CA PRO A 59 1.74 19.60 13.74
C PRO A 59 1.17 20.65 12.78
N PRO A 60 0.83 21.87 13.25
CA PRO A 60 0.25 22.92 12.41
C PRO A 60 1.08 23.21 11.15
N ALA A 61 2.41 23.29 11.29
CA ALA A 61 3.32 23.52 10.16
C ALA A 61 3.21 22.44 9.07
N VAL A 62 2.91 21.19 9.42
CA VAL A 62 2.68 20.12 8.42
C VAL A 62 1.29 20.26 7.80
N VAL A 63 0.30 20.60 8.63
CA VAL A 63 -1.09 20.78 8.18
C VAL A 63 -1.21 21.91 7.15
N ASP A 64 -0.49 23.01 7.35
CA ASP A 64 -0.49 24.18 6.47
C ASP A 64 0.15 23.89 5.11
N ASN A 65 1.02 22.88 5.04
CA ASN A 65 1.66 22.42 3.79
C ASN A 65 0.88 21.30 3.08
N LEU A 66 -0.29 20.89 3.60
CA LEU A 66 -1.11 19.87 2.94
C LEU A 66 -1.78 20.43 1.67
N PRO A 67 -1.83 19.65 0.57
CA PRO A 67 -2.60 20.03 -0.61
C PRO A 67 -4.08 20.26 -0.28
N THR A 68 -4.64 21.37 -0.75
CA THR A 68 -6.05 21.76 -0.55
C THR A 68 -6.92 21.56 -1.79
N GLN A 69 -6.33 21.36 -2.97
CA GLN A 69 -7.03 21.19 -4.22
C GLN A 69 -7.21 19.70 -4.58
N ALA A 70 -8.40 19.36 -5.09
CA ALA A 70 -8.70 18.02 -5.59
C ALA A 70 -8.03 17.77 -6.95
N ARG A 71 -7.32 16.64 -7.09
CA ARG A 71 -6.57 16.28 -8.32
C ARG A 71 -7.08 15.05 -9.08
N ARG A 72 -8.12 14.39 -8.55
CA ARG A 72 -8.70 13.17 -9.12
C ARG A 72 -10.12 13.40 -9.64
N ARG A 73 -10.41 14.64 -10.05
CA ARG A 73 -11.70 14.99 -10.65
C ARG A 73 -11.79 14.29 -12.01
N LEU A 74 -12.86 13.53 -12.19
CA LEU A 74 -13.18 12.93 -13.48
C LEU A 74 -14.01 13.91 -14.32
N ASP A 75 -13.71 13.97 -15.60
CA ASP A 75 -14.48 14.72 -16.58
C ASP A 75 -14.45 14.02 -17.95
N PRO A 76 -15.31 14.40 -18.92
CA PRO A 76 -15.35 13.76 -20.23
C PRO A 76 -14.03 13.83 -21.01
N GLN A 77 -13.16 14.80 -20.72
CA GLN A 77 -11.88 14.98 -21.41
C GLN A 77 -10.81 14.02 -20.87
N ASN A 78 -10.88 13.68 -19.58
CA ASN A 78 -9.83 12.89 -18.91
C ASN A 78 -10.18 11.41 -18.67
N ILE A 79 -11.45 11.02 -18.75
CA ILE A 79 -11.92 9.68 -18.34
C ILE A 79 -11.21 8.53 -19.04
N GLN A 80 -10.92 8.67 -20.34
CA GLN A 80 -10.20 7.65 -21.11
C GLN A 80 -8.75 7.49 -20.63
N SER A 81 -8.06 8.61 -20.36
CA SER A 81 -6.69 8.60 -19.84
C SER A 81 -6.62 7.96 -18.45
N VAL A 82 -7.61 8.23 -17.60
CA VAL A 82 -7.73 7.66 -16.25
C VAL A 82 -7.92 6.15 -16.35
N GLY A 83 -8.81 5.69 -17.23
CA GLY A 83 -9.01 4.27 -17.50
C GLY A 83 -7.75 3.57 -17.99
N ALA A 84 -6.99 4.19 -18.90
CA ALA A 84 -5.74 3.65 -19.41
C ALA A 84 -4.68 3.50 -18.29
N ARG A 85 -4.51 4.51 -17.43
CA ARG A 85 -3.59 4.43 -16.29
C ARG A 85 -4.01 3.39 -15.26
N GLY A 86 -5.31 3.26 -15.01
CA GLY A 86 -5.86 2.22 -14.14
C GLY A 86 -5.57 0.81 -14.65
N ASN A 87 -5.81 0.55 -15.93
CA ASN A 87 -5.48 -0.72 -16.58
C ASN A 87 -3.99 -1.03 -16.51
N HIS A 88 -3.15 -0.02 -16.77
CA HIS A 88 -1.70 -0.16 -16.67
C HIS A 88 -1.26 -0.53 -15.26
N LEU A 89 -1.72 0.20 -14.23
CA LEU A 89 -1.38 -0.09 -12.83
C LEU A 89 -1.89 -1.46 -12.39
N PHE A 90 -3.15 -1.80 -12.71
CA PHE A 90 -3.73 -3.09 -12.39
C PHE A 90 -2.91 -4.24 -12.99
N SER A 91 -2.55 -4.11 -14.28
CA SER A 91 -1.73 -5.09 -14.98
C SER A 91 -0.30 -5.16 -14.43
N ALA A 92 0.26 -4.04 -13.98
CA ALA A 92 1.58 -4.00 -13.35
C ALA A 92 1.60 -4.76 -12.01
N VAL A 93 0.54 -4.61 -11.20
CA VAL A 93 0.39 -5.29 -9.90
C VAL A 93 0.22 -6.80 -10.07
N TYR A 94 -0.69 -7.23 -10.94
CA TYR A 94 -1.05 -8.64 -11.03
C TYR A 94 -0.27 -9.41 -12.11
N ARG A 95 0.32 -8.73 -13.09
CA ARG A 95 1.14 -9.31 -14.18
C ARG A 95 0.46 -10.53 -14.82
N SER A 96 1.07 -11.71 -14.72
CA SER A 96 0.54 -12.95 -15.27
C SER A 96 -0.79 -13.39 -14.64
N LEU A 97 -1.12 -12.89 -13.44
CA LEU A 97 -2.39 -13.15 -12.76
C LEU A 97 -3.51 -12.20 -13.20
N THR A 98 -3.21 -11.15 -13.98
CA THR A 98 -4.19 -10.15 -14.41
C THR A 98 -5.40 -10.79 -15.09
N ARG A 99 -5.15 -11.61 -16.12
CA ARG A 99 -6.24 -12.22 -16.90
C ARG A 99 -7.06 -13.23 -16.07
N PRO A 100 -6.44 -14.21 -15.37
CA PRO A 100 -7.17 -15.10 -14.48
C PRO A 100 -7.99 -14.37 -13.40
N LEU A 101 -7.48 -13.27 -12.86
CA LEU A 101 -8.19 -12.47 -11.87
C LEU A 101 -9.41 -11.77 -12.49
N VAL A 102 -9.26 -11.17 -13.67
CA VAL A 102 -10.39 -10.54 -14.39
C VAL A 102 -11.47 -11.57 -14.73
N ASP A 103 -11.08 -12.75 -15.21
CA ASP A 103 -12.03 -13.82 -15.54
C ASP A 103 -12.79 -14.25 -14.26
N LYS A 104 -12.07 -14.50 -13.15
CA LYS A 104 -12.70 -14.84 -11.85
C LYS A 104 -13.63 -13.75 -11.31
N LEU A 105 -13.28 -12.48 -11.47
CA LEU A 105 -14.12 -11.37 -11.04
C LEU A 105 -15.37 -11.26 -11.92
N SER A 106 -15.23 -11.48 -13.23
CA SER A 106 -16.33 -11.47 -14.19
C SER A 106 -17.33 -12.60 -13.91
N ASP A 107 -16.84 -13.79 -13.58
CA ASP A 107 -17.66 -14.94 -13.18
C ASP A 107 -18.49 -14.65 -11.93
N ALA A 108 -17.93 -13.90 -10.98
CA ALA A 108 -18.65 -13.47 -9.79
C ALA A 108 -19.68 -12.38 -10.10
N HIS A 109 -19.30 -11.39 -10.91
CA HIS A 109 -20.20 -10.37 -11.44
C HIS A 109 -19.54 -9.62 -12.62
N PRO A 110 -20.22 -9.42 -13.76
CA PRO A 110 -19.61 -8.82 -14.96
C PRO A 110 -19.11 -7.39 -14.75
N ASP A 111 -19.78 -6.59 -13.92
CA ASP A 111 -19.36 -5.21 -13.64
C ASP A 111 -18.20 -5.09 -12.63
N LEU A 112 -17.89 -6.15 -11.89
CA LEU A 112 -16.91 -6.10 -10.82
C LEU A 112 -15.49 -5.73 -11.30
N PRO A 113 -14.92 -6.38 -12.34
CA PRO A 113 -13.62 -5.98 -12.86
C PRO A 113 -13.65 -4.57 -13.46
N ILE A 114 -14.75 -4.18 -14.11
CA ILE A 114 -14.90 -2.84 -14.70
C ILE A 114 -14.84 -1.78 -13.60
N TYR A 115 -15.61 -1.97 -12.52
CA TYR A 115 -15.64 -1.05 -11.39
C TYR A 115 -14.30 -1.01 -10.64
N ILE A 116 -13.66 -2.16 -10.41
CA ILE A 116 -12.36 -2.21 -9.73
C ILE A 116 -11.29 -1.47 -10.53
N VAL A 117 -11.17 -1.77 -11.82
CA VAL A 117 -10.13 -1.17 -12.65
C VAL A 117 -10.39 0.32 -12.87
N GLY A 118 -11.63 0.72 -13.18
CA GLY A 118 -11.98 2.11 -13.44
C GLY A 118 -11.94 3.00 -12.18
N SER A 119 -12.64 2.58 -11.12
CA SER A 119 -12.87 3.41 -9.93
C SER A 119 -11.74 3.31 -8.92
N HIS A 120 -11.23 2.11 -8.63
CA HIS A 120 -10.17 1.94 -7.64
C HIS A 120 -8.78 2.15 -8.26
N TYR A 121 -8.46 1.46 -9.35
CA TYR A 121 -7.14 1.57 -9.94
C TYR A 121 -6.97 2.84 -10.77
N GLY A 122 -7.95 3.21 -11.58
CA GLY A 122 -7.88 4.41 -12.43
C GLY A 122 -8.06 5.70 -11.64
N ALA A 123 -9.26 5.90 -11.07
CA ALA A 123 -9.61 7.19 -10.47
C ALA A 123 -8.89 7.47 -9.14
N LEU A 124 -8.45 6.43 -8.43
CA LEU A 124 -7.95 6.57 -7.07
C LEU A 124 -6.45 6.23 -6.90
N LEU A 125 -6.02 5.03 -7.29
CA LEU A 125 -4.66 4.55 -7.03
C LEU A 125 -3.64 5.05 -8.07
N ALA A 126 -4.00 5.06 -9.35
CA ALA A 126 -3.12 5.56 -10.39
C ALA A 126 -2.82 7.05 -10.18
N ASP A 127 -1.58 7.43 -10.50
CA ASP A 127 -1.14 8.79 -10.35
C ASP A 127 -1.87 9.73 -11.32
N PRO A 128 -2.24 10.94 -10.86
CA PRO A 128 -2.88 11.92 -11.72
C PRO A 128 -1.83 12.47 -12.70
N PRO A 129 -2.24 12.91 -13.90
CA PRO A 129 -1.32 13.59 -14.80
C PRO A 129 -0.87 14.92 -14.20
N GLY A 130 0.38 15.32 -14.43
CA GLY A 130 0.93 16.60 -13.97
C GLY A 130 2.21 16.46 -13.16
N ASP A 131 2.58 17.55 -12.51
CA ASP A 131 3.87 17.72 -11.83
C ASP A 131 4.06 16.74 -10.66
N VAL A 132 5.20 16.04 -10.65
CA VAL A 132 5.67 15.08 -9.62
C VAL A 132 5.96 15.74 -8.27
N THR A 133 5.78 17.06 -8.16
CA THR A 133 5.94 17.82 -6.91
C THR A 133 5.00 17.38 -5.79
N VAL A 134 3.99 16.55 -6.06
CA VAL A 134 3.11 15.99 -5.03
C VAL A 134 3.07 14.49 -5.08
N ALA A 135 3.11 13.89 -3.89
CA ALA A 135 3.50 12.51 -3.76
C ALA A 135 2.57 11.54 -4.51
N THR A 136 3.24 10.71 -5.29
CA THR A 136 2.74 9.65 -6.14
C THR A 136 2.57 8.38 -5.31
N VAL A 137 1.61 7.55 -5.71
CA VAL A 137 1.39 6.23 -5.10
C VAL A 137 2.15 5.17 -5.89
N GLY A 138 2.14 5.24 -7.21
CA GLY A 138 2.81 4.25 -8.04
C GLY A 138 2.41 2.80 -7.73
N HIS A 139 3.21 1.87 -8.19
CA HIS A 139 2.98 0.44 -7.99
C HIS A 139 3.43 0.03 -6.58
N LEU A 140 4.62 0.44 -6.17
CA LEU A 140 5.24 0.04 -4.92
C LEU A 140 4.39 0.46 -3.70
N LEU A 141 4.00 1.74 -3.59
CA LEU A 141 3.20 2.18 -2.44
C LEU A 141 1.79 1.59 -2.48
N THR A 142 1.21 1.38 -3.67
CA THR A 142 -0.08 0.68 -3.81
C THR A 142 0.01 -0.71 -3.19
N SER A 143 1.05 -1.48 -3.49
CA SER A 143 1.23 -2.83 -2.94
C SER A 143 1.53 -2.81 -1.43
N ILE A 144 2.36 -1.89 -0.95
CA ILE A 144 2.66 -1.76 0.49
C ILE A 144 1.40 -1.40 1.29
N VAL A 145 0.64 -0.39 0.83
CA VAL A 145 -0.62 0.03 1.47
C VAL A 145 -1.65 -1.11 1.44
N ALA A 146 -1.76 -1.82 0.33
CA ALA A 146 -2.65 -2.97 0.22
C ALA A 146 -2.29 -4.07 1.22
N VAL A 147 -1.00 -4.44 1.32
CA VAL A 147 -0.52 -5.43 2.29
C VAL A 147 -0.83 -4.97 3.72
N ALA A 148 -0.55 -3.71 4.06
CA ALA A 148 -0.83 -3.18 5.39
C ALA A 148 -2.33 -3.19 5.73
N CYS A 149 -3.18 -2.76 4.81
CA CYS A 149 -4.63 -2.72 5.00
C CYS A 149 -5.24 -4.12 5.09
N LEU A 150 -4.82 -5.05 4.22
CA LEU A 150 -5.38 -6.40 4.16
C LEU A 150 -4.86 -7.29 5.29
N ARG A 151 -3.60 -7.11 5.72
CA ARG A 151 -3.03 -7.85 6.85
C ARG A 151 -3.68 -7.46 8.18
N ALA A 152 -4.07 -6.19 8.33
CA ALA A 152 -4.82 -5.72 9.49
C ALA A 152 -6.30 -6.19 9.51
N GLN A 153 -6.73 -6.98 8.52
CA GLN A 153 -8.10 -7.50 8.38
C GLN A 153 -8.11 -9.03 8.36
N THR A 154 -9.24 -9.62 8.75
CA THR A 154 -9.46 -11.08 8.72
C THR A 154 -10.30 -11.48 7.50
N GLY A 155 -10.06 -12.64 6.89
CA GLY A 155 -10.93 -13.20 5.83
C GLY A 155 -10.65 -12.69 4.42
N VAL A 156 -9.50 -12.02 4.22
CA VAL A 156 -9.04 -11.50 2.91
C VAL A 156 -7.64 -12.00 2.56
N GLU A 157 -7.29 -13.20 3.03
CA GLU A 157 -5.98 -13.82 2.84
C GLU A 157 -5.60 -14.01 1.36
N PRO A 158 -6.52 -14.40 0.44
CA PRO A 158 -6.20 -14.49 -0.98
C PRO A 158 -5.78 -13.14 -1.60
N GLN A 159 -6.42 -12.05 -1.17
CA GLN A 159 -6.09 -10.70 -1.63
C GLN A 159 -4.75 -10.25 -1.07
N LEU A 160 -4.50 -10.51 0.23
CA LEU A 160 -3.20 -10.22 0.86
C LEU A 160 -2.06 -10.92 0.11
N LEU A 161 -2.19 -12.22 -0.16
CA LEU A 161 -1.18 -12.99 -0.87
C LEU A 161 -0.94 -12.44 -2.28
N SER A 162 -2.00 -12.03 -2.97
CA SER A 162 -1.90 -11.45 -4.32
C SER A 162 -1.10 -10.14 -4.31
N HIS A 163 -1.27 -9.29 -3.29
CA HIS A 163 -0.50 -8.05 -3.15
C HIS A 163 0.94 -8.26 -2.67
N VAL A 164 1.21 -9.26 -1.82
CA VAL A 164 2.59 -9.67 -1.50
C VAL A 164 3.31 -10.15 -2.76
N TYR A 165 2.64 -10.96 -3.60
CA TYR A 165 3.21 -11.38 -4.88
C TYR A 165 3.46 -10.18 -5.80
N GLY A 166 2.50 -9.26 -5.92
CA GLY A 166 2.65 -8.03 -6.70
C GLY A 166 3.84 -7.18 -6.24
N LEU A 167 4.01 -7.02 -4.92
CA LEU A 167 5.15 -6.32 -4.33
C LEU A 167 6.48 -6.95 -4.74
N ARG A 168 6.63 -8.27 -4.60
CA ARG A 168 7.86 -8.97 -4.99
C ARG A 168 8.15 -8.81 -6.48
N LYS A 169 7.10 -8.72 -7.29
CA LYS A 169 7.19 -8.53 -8.74
C LYS A 169 7.55 -7.11 -9.16
N CYS A 170 7.56 -6.11 -8.26
CA CYS A 170 8.10 -4.78 -8.57
C CYS A 170 9.62 -4.82 -8.85
N CYS A 171 10.35 -5.80 -8.31
CA CYS A 171 11.77 -6.02 -8.59
C CYS A 171 12.03 -6.40 -10.06
N GLU A 172 11.08 -7.10 -10.68
CA GLU A 172 11.26 -7.62 -12.03
C GLU A 172 11.21 -6.49 -13.05
N LYS A 173 12.28 -6.38 -13.85
CA LYS A 173 12.48 -5.34 -14.87
C LYS A 173 12.65 -3.92 -14.31
N GLU A 174 13.08 -3.79 -13.05
CA GLU A 174 13.38 -2.50 -12.43
C GLU A 174 12.20 -1.51 -12.43
N ALA A 175 10.96 -2.02 -12.38
CA ALA A 175 9.75 -1.20 -12.45
C ALA A 175 9.69 -0.12 -11.34
N TRP A 176 10.32 -0.40 -10.20
CA TRP A 176 10.48 0.53 -9.08
C TRP A 176 11.32 1.77 -9.40
N LYS A 177 12.18 1.75 -10.44
CA LYS A 177 13.00 2.89 -10.86
C LYS A 177 12.18 4.05 -11.46
N THR A 178 10.91 3.78 -11.78
CA THR A 178 9.94 4.80 -12.21
C THR A 178 8.96 5.20 -11.10
N ASP A 179 9.18 4.69 -9.89
CA ASP A 179 8.32 4.93 -8.73
C ASP A 179 8.92 6.02 -7.82
N TRP A 180 8.16 6.48 -6.82
CA TRP A 180 8.51 7.61 -5.95
C TRP A 180 9.90 7.50 -5.29
N VAL A 181 10.41 6.28 -5.12
CA VAL A 181 11.69 6.05 -4.44
C VAL A 181 12.88 6.51 -5.29
N ALA A 182 12.77 6.42 -6.62
CA ALA A 182 13.81 6.86 -7.54
C ALA A 182 14.09 8.38 -7.41
N GLU A 183 13.11 9.15 -6.95
CA GLU A 183 13.23 10.60 -6.75
C GLU A 183 13.90 10.97 -5.41
N THR A 184 13.93 10.05 -4.43
CA THR A 184 14.37 10.35 -3.07
C THR A 184 15.86 10.14 -2.82
N GLY A 185 16.61 9.60 -3.79
CA GLY A 185 18.05 9.31 -3.64
C GLY A 185 18.35 8.32 -2.50
N GLN A 186 17.37 7.51 -2.10
CA GLN A 186 17.55 6.50 -1.06
C GLN A 186 18.47 5.38 -1.55
N ASP A 187 19.06 4.67 -0.58
CA ASP A 187 19.90 3.50 -0.81
C ASP A 187 19.18 2.51 -1.75
N GLU A 188 19.70 2.41 -2.99
CA GLU A 188 19.13 1.57 -4.05
C GLU A 188 19.07 0.08 -3.65
N THR A 189 19.73 -0.31 -2.55
CA THR A 189 19.67 -1.67 -2.00
C THR A 189 18.45 -1.93 -1.11
N ALA A 190 17.87 -0.90 -0.49
CA ALA A 190 16.74 -1.04 0.43
C ALA A 190 15.46 -1.49 -0.29
N ILE A 191 15.28 -1.06 -1.54
CA ILE A 191 14.09 -1.36 -2.34
C ILE A 191 14.06 -2.81 -2.83
N PRO A 192 15.12 -3.34 -3.47
CA PRO A 192 15.26 -4.77 -3.72
C PRO A 192 15.12 -5.63 -2.45
N TRP A 193 15.65 -5.18 -1.31
CA TRP A 193 15.50 -5.88 -0.04
C TRP A 193 14.04 -5.94 0.43
N LEU A 194 13.31 -4.82 0.39
CA LEU A 194 11.89 -4.75 0.79
C LEU A 194 11.02 -5.71 -0.02
N MET A 195 11.36 -5.90 -1.29
CA MET A 195 10.68 -6.80 -2.21
C MET A 195 11.19 -8.25 -2.13
N GLY A 196 12.22 -8.53 -1.33
CA GLY A 196 12.70 -9.86 -1.00
C GLY A 196 11.81 -10.56 0.04
N ASP A 197 12.16 -11.80 0.37
CA ASP A 197 11.42 -12.59 1.36
C ASP A 197 11.50 -11.95 2.76
N ASP A 198 12.71 -11.54 3.18
CA ASP A 198 12.95 -10.90 4.47
C ASP A 198 12.21 -9.56 4.59
N GLY A 199 12.20 -8.75 3.52
CA GLY A 199 11.50 -7.47 3.48
C GLY A 199 9.98 -7.62 3.55
N CYS A 200 9.43 -8.60 2.83
CA CYS A 200 8.00 -8.91 2.90
C CYS A 200 7.60 -9.45 4.28
N GLU A 201 8.42 -10.33 4.87
CA GLU A 201 8.18 -10.81 6.24
C GLU A 201 8.24 -9.66 7.26
N TRP A 202 9.23 -8.77 7.13
CA TRP A 202 9.35 -7.58 7.97
C TRP A 202 8.11 -6.68 7.86
N LEU A 203 7.61 -6.44 6.64
CA LEU A 203 6.40 -5.64 6.42
C LEU A 203 5.19 -6.26 7.13
N LEU A 204 4.98 -7.57 6.99
CA LEU A 204 3.87 -8.27 7.65
C LEU A 204 3.97 -8.18 9.18
N LYS A 205 5.15 -8.44 9.75
CA LYS A 205 5.39 -8.36 11.21
C LYS A 205 5.23 -6.94 11.74
N SER A 206 5.59 -5.92 10.96
CA SER A 206 5.43 -4.52 11.34
C SER A 206 3.96 -4.14 11.46
N VAL A 207 3.13 -4.62 10.53
CA VAL A 207 1.68 -4.43 10.58
C VAL A 207 1.08 -5.14 11.78
N ASP A 208 1.50 -6.37 12.07
CA ASP A 208 1.06 -7.12 13.25
C ASP A 208 1.41 -6.38 14.55
N ALA A 209 2.63 -5.89 14.68
CA ALA A 209 3.07 -5.13 15.86
C ALA A 209 2.28 -3.82 16.05
N ILE A 210 1.97 -3.11 14.95
CA ILE A 210 1.12 -1.91 15.00
C ILE A 210 -0.30 -2.28 15.44
N ALA A 211 -0.88 -3.35 14.87
CA ALA A 211 -2.22 -3.79 15.23
C ALA A 211 -2.31 -4.24 16.70
N GLU A 212 -1.29 -4.92 17.21
CA GLU A 212 -1.19 -5.33 18.62
C GLU A 212 -1.08 -4.12 19.56
N ALA A 213 -0.21 -3.15 19.24
CA ALA A 213 -0.06 -1.93 20.02
C ALA A 213 -1.36 -1.11 20.08
N LEU A 214 -2.11 -1.05 18.97
CA LEU A 214 -3.40 -0.36 18.92
C LEU A 214 -4.52 -1.16 19.62
N GLY A 215 -4.51 -2.49 19.51
CA GLY A 215 -5.48 -3.37 20.17
C GLY A 215 -5.32 -3.38 21.69
N SER A 216 -4.09 -3.43 22.19
CA SER A 216 -3.77 -3.35 23.63
C SER A 216 -4.10 -1.98 24.26
N SER A 217 -4.18 -0.92 23.46
CA SER A 217 -4.56 0.42 23.93
C SER A 217 -6.08 0.57 24.19
N SER A 218 -6.88 -0.46 23.89
CA SER A 218 -8.35 -0.42 23.95
C SER A 218 -8.98 -1.27 25.06
N GLU A 219 -8.16 -1.88 25.94
CA GLU A 219 -8.67 -2.49 27.17
C GLU A 219 -8.96 -1.40 28.22
N PRO A 220 -10.20 -1.31 28.75
CA PRO A 220 -10.46 -0.45 29.90
C PRO A 220 -9.76 -1.04 31.14
N GLN A 221 -8.93 -0.23 31.81
CA GLN A 221 -8.54 -0.48 33.20
C GLN A 221 -9.71 -0.23 34.15
#